data_AF-A0A7V3N006-F1
#
_entry.id   AF-A0A7V3N006-F1
#
_cell.length_a   1.000
_cell.length_b   1.000
_cell.length_c   1.000
_cell.angle_alpha   90.00
_cell.angle_beta   90.00
_cell.angle_gamma   90.00
#
_symmetry.space_group_name_H-M   'P 1'
#
loop_
_entity.id
_entity.type
_entity.pdbx_description
1 polymer ?
#
loop_
_entity_poly.entity_id
_entity_poly.type
_entity_poly.pdbx_seq_one_letter_code
_entity_poly.pdbx_strand_id
1 'polypeptide(L)'
;MSVLSERGIIVYQCARLLDSEIDDVQTHGLRAASEELLADKLARAQREGLLTAAQVQLIQTTGALMDSDHRAARTNEIWALTVLQTISVSEDGVEHLFAHWGGEITYFWQTHGNRAPALAATLQRLGTPALIEFALNPAENQHYSPELANIVIARWRNLDDCEGEVHFSVLPGARVPVLDVWLPDDPRWPTTTVGTADAL
;
A
#
# COMPACT_ATOMS: atom_id res chain seq x y z
N MET A 1 -20.93 -7.81 18.50
CA MET A 1 -20.00 -8.19 17.42
C MET A 1 -18.80 -8.97 18.01
N SER A 2 -18.98 -10.18 18.58
CA SER A 2 -17.88 -10.85 19.33
C SER A 2 -16.92 -11.68 18.47
N VAL A 3 -17.37 -12.23 17.33
CA VAL A 3 -16.54 -13.17 16.55
C VAL A 3 -15.38 -12.48 15.82
N LEU A 4 -15.64 -11.33 15.18
CA LEU A 4 -14.60 -10.62 14.44
C LEU A 4 -13.62 -9.89 15.35
N SER A 5 -14.06 -9.44 16.52
CA SER A 5 -13.16 -8.84 17.52
C SER A 5 -12.19 -9.85 18.14
N GLU A 6 -12.53 -11.14 18.15
CA GLU A 6 -11.68 -12.22 18.69
C GLU A 6 -10.74 -12.84 17.64
N ARG A 7 -11.12 -12.85 16.36
CA ARG A 7 -10.38 -13.55 15.29
C ARG A 7 -9.74 -12.64 14.24
N GLY A 8 -10.20 -11.40 14.15
CA GLY A 8 -9.79 -10.47 13.11
C GLY A 8 -10.26 -10.87 11.71
N ILE A 9 -9.87 -10.05 10.74
CA ILE A 9 -9.98 -10.28 9.31
C ILE A 9 -8.60 -10.18 8.68
N ILE A 10 -8.39 -10.88 7.57
CA ILE A 10 -7.16 -10.72 6.78
C ILE A 10 -7.33 -9.51 5.85
N VAL A 11 -6.32 -8.65 5.83
CA VAL A 11 -6.26 -7.48 4.96
C VAL A 11 -4.89 -7.41 4.28
N TYR A 12 -4.79 -6.65 3.20
CA TYR A 12 -3.62 -6.59 2.32
C TYR A 12 -3.23 -5.15 2.03
N GLN A 13 -2.04 -4.73 2.44
CA GLN A 13 -1.48 -3.46 1.99
C GLN A 13 -0.75 -3.67 0.67
N CYS A 14 -0.98 -2.78 -0.30
CA CYS A 14 -0.30 -2.80 -1.59
C CYS A 14 0.88 -1.82 -1.59
N ALA A 15 2.06 -2.27 -2.02
CA ALA A 15 3.21 -1.40 -2.21
C ALA A 15 4.17 -1.95 -3.27
N ARG A 16 5.11 -1.11 -3.71
CA ARG A 16 6.34 -1.52 -4.38
C ARG A 16 7.51 -1.25 -3.44
N LEU A 17 8.21 -2.32 -3.06
CA LEU A 17 9.21 -2.34 -1.99
C LEU A 17 10.58 -2.75 -2.53
N LEU A 18 11.66 -2.21 -1.96
CA LEU A 18 13.00 -2.77 -2.18
C LEU A 18 13.12 -4.11 -1.47
N ASP A 19 14.04 -4.98 -1.91
CA ASP A 19 14.33 -6.27 -1.27
C ASP A 19 14.60 -6.09 0.23
N SER A 20 15.39 -5.09 0.58
CA SER A 20 15.75 -4.80 1.97
C SER A 20 14.61 -4.20 2.80
N GLU A 21 13.54 -3.72 2.16
CA GLU A 21 12.29 -3.29 2.79
C GLU A 21 11.34 -4.46 2.98
N ILE A 22 11.31 -5.41 2.04
CA ILE A 22 10.59 -6.68 2.18
C ILE A 22 11.13 -7.41 3.42
N ASP A 23 12.46 -7.54 3.54
CA ASP A 23 13.10 -8.16 4.70
C ASP A 23 12.73 -7.46 6.03
N ASP A 24 12.69 -6.12 6.06
CA ASP A 24 12.33 -5.34 7.26
C ASP A 24 10.86 -5.56 7.64
N VAL A 25 9.96 -5.57 6.66
CA VAL A 25 8.52 -5.81 6.88
C VAL A 25 8.28 -7.22 7.39
N GLN A 26 8.92 -8.24 6.79
CA GLN A 26 8.79 -9.63 7.21
C GLN A 26 9.36 -9.86 8.63
N THR A 27 10.49 -9.21 8.95
CA THR A 27 11.18 -9.43 10.24
C THR A 27 10.58 -8.62 11.38
N HIS A 28 10.17 -7.38 11.11
CA HIS A 28 9.82 -6.40 12.14
C HIS A 28 8.36 -5.93 12.08
N GLY A 29 7.64 -6.24 11.01
CA GLY A 29 6.27 -5.79 10.77
C GLY A 29 6.20 -4.46 10.01
N LEU A 30 4.98 -4.13 9.59
CA LEU A 30 4.67 -2.97 8.75
C LEU A 30 4.63 -1.68 9.57
N ARG A 31 5.27 -0.62 9.08
CA ARG A 31 5.18 0.73 9.62
C ARG A 31 4.09 1.52 8.91
N ALA A 32 3.36 2.34 9.67
CA ALA A 32 2.50 3.36 9.09
C ALA A 32 3.31 4.54 8.51
N ALA A 33 2.68 5.29 7.61
CA ALA A 33 3.27 6.45 6.98
C ALA A 33 3.70 7.50 8.03
N SER A 34 4.96 7.94 7.97
CA SER A 34 5.55 8.88 8.92
C SER A 34 6.75 9.58 8.29
N GLU A 35 7.14 10.73 8.84
CA GLU A 35 8.37 11.42 8.42
C GLU A 35 9.60 10.55 8.70
N GLU A 36 9.62 9.79 9.81
CA GLU A 36 10.72 8.86 10.07
C GLU A 36 10.77 7.72 9.05
N LEU A 37 9.62 7.15 8.67
CA LEU A 37 9.59 6.11 7.63
C LEU A 37 10.11 6.66 6.29
N LEU A 38 9.65 7.85 5.90
CA LEU A 38 10.10 8.49 4.67
C LEU A 38 11.63 8.73 4.70
N ALA A 39 12.15 9.26 5.80
CA ALA A 39 13.58 9.53 5.96
C ALA A 39 14.41 8.24 5.86
N ASP A 40 14.00 7.17 6.53
CA ASP A 40 14.68 5.87 6.50
C ASP A 40 14.71 5.26 5.09
N LYS A 41 13.56 5.29 4.38
CA LYS A 41 13.44 4.80 3.00
C LYS A 41 14.38 5.57 2.07
N LEU A 42 14.39 6.90 2.15
CA LEU A 42 15.22 7.74 1.29
C LEU A 42 16.72 7.60 1.58
N ALA A 43 17.10 7.58 2.86
CA ALA A 43 18.50 7.38 3.26
C ALA A 43 19.03 6.02 2.77
N ARG A 44 18.18 4.98 2.85
CA ARG A 44 18.51 3.65 2.34
C ARG A 44 18.68 3.64 0.82
N ALA A 45 17.69 4.13 0.08
CA ALA A 45 17.73 4.18 -1.39
C ALA A 45 18.93 5.01 -1.90
N GLN A 46 19.30 6.09 -1.20
CA GLN A 46 20.49 6.87 -1.53
C GLN A 46 21.78 6.10 -1.30
N ARG A 47 21.91 5.43 -0.15
CA ARG A 47 23.08 4.63 0.21
C ARG A 47 23.29 3.45 -0.75
N GLU A 48 22.21 2.87 -1.25
CA GLU A 48 22.23 1.79 -2.25
C GLU A 48 22.45 2.32 -3.68
N GLY A 49 22.57 3.64 -3.87
CA GLY A 49 22.78 4.26 -5.19
C GLY A 49 21.56 4.25 -6.10
N LEU A 50 20.38 3.92 -5.56
CA LEU A 50 19.11 3.87 -6.29
C LEU A 50 18.52 5.26 -6.54
N LEU A 51 18.82 6.21 -5.66
CA LEU A 51 18.45 7.62 -5.79
C LEU A 51 19.66 8.54 -5.66
N THR A 52 19.67 9.59 -6.46
CA THR A 52 20.64 10.69 -6.33
C THR A 52 20.27 11.61 -5.16
N ALA A 53 21.25 12.36 -4.65
CA ALA A 53 21.02 13.35 -3.61
C ALA A 53 19.94 14.39 -4.00
N ALA A 54 19.92 14.81 -5.27
CA ALA A 54 18.92 15.75 -5.78
C ALA A 54 17.50 15.16 -5.78
N GLN A 55 17.36 13.87 -6.13
CA GLN A 55 16.06 13.18 -6.09
C GLN A 55 15.57 13.01 -4.65
N VAL A 56 16.46 12.64 -3.72
CA VAL A 56 16.12 12.57 -2.29
C VAL A 56 15.65 13.93 -1.76
N GLN A 57 16.41 14.99 -2.03
CA GLN A 57 16.06 16.34 -1.61
C GLN A 57 14.71 16.78 -2.20
N LEU A 58 14.44 16.45 -3.47
CA LEU A 58 13.16 16.75 -4.10
C LEU A 58 12.01 16.07 -3.34
N ILE A 59 12.10 14.76 -3.08
CA ILE A 59 11.05 14.04 -2.35
C ILE A 59 10.87 14.61 -0.93
N GLN A 60 11.96 14.94 -0.23
CA GLN A 60 11.90 15.51 1.12
C GLN A 60 11.22 16.88 1.18
N THR A 61 11.25 17.64 0.10
CA THR A 61 10.72 19.01 0.05
C THR A 61 9.35 19.11 -0.62
N THR A 62 8.97 18.11 -1.43
CA THR A 62 7.70 18.11 -2.19
C THR A 62 6.81 16.90 -1.92
N GLY A 63 7.24 15.93 -1.11
CA GLY A 63 6.50 14.70 -0.83
C GLY A 63 5.13 14.93 -0.16
N ALA A 64 4.28 13.91 -0.14
CA ALA A 64 2.90 14.05 0.35
C ALA A 64 2.82 14.52 1.80
N LEU A 65 3.83 14.19 2.61
CA LEU A 65 3.93 14.65 3.99
C LEU A 65 4.30 16.12 4.11
N MET A 66 4.68 16.83 3.04
CA MET A 66 5.01 18.25 3.10
C MET A 66 3.80 19.16 2.87
N ASP A 67 2.70 18.62 2.35
CA ASP A 67 1.41 19.29 2.23
C ASP A 67 0.55 19.03 3.48
N SER A 68 -0.14 20.04 4.02
CA SER A 68 -0.85 19.92 5.31
C SER A 68 -1.98 18.91 5.28
N ASP A 69 -2.77 18.92 4.22
CA ASP A 69 -3.99 18.12 4.11
C ASP A 69 -3.60 16.66 3.84
N HIS A 70 -2.64 16.46 2.94
CA HIS A 70 -2.10 15.13 2.64
C HIS A 70 -1.31 14.54 3.81
N ARG A 71 -0.60 15.36 4.60
CA ARG A 71 0.08 14.93 5.82
C ARG A 71 -0.93 14.45 6.86
N ALA A 72 -1.98 15.22 7.11
CA ALA A 72 -3.01 14.87 8.09
C ALA A 72 -3.73 13.56 7.73
N ALA A 73 -4.00 13.33 6.44
CA ALA A 73 -4.68 12.12 5.98
C ALA A 73 -3.81 10.85 5.92
N ARG A 74 -2.48 10.97 5.99
CA ARG A 74 -1.55 9.83 5.81
C ARG A 74 -0.72 9.53 7.03
N THR A 75 -0.43 10.52 7.87
CA THR A 75 0.46 10.33 9.00
C THR A 75 -0.15 9.34 9.99
N ASN A 76 0.60 8.29 10.29
CA ASN A 76 0.21 7.17 11.13
C ASN A 76 -0.98 6.34 10.61
N GLU A 77 -1.37 6.52 9.35
CA GLU A 77 -2.44 5.73 8.72
C GLU A 77 -1.85 4.56 7.91
N ILE A 78 -2.58 3.45 7.90
CA ILE A 78 -2.41 2.37 6.94
C ILE A 78 -3.71 2.22 6.16
N TRP A 79 -3.56 2.13 4.84
CA TRP A 79 -4.61 1.72 3.92
C TRP A 79 -4.39 0.28 3.49
N ALA A 80 -5.42 -0.55 3.59
CA ALA A 80 -5.34 -1.95 3.20
C ALA A 80 -6.64 -2.43 2.54
N LEU A 81 -6.50 -3.34 1.58
CA LEU A 81 -7.59 -4.03 0.95
C LEU A 81 -8.16 -5.08 1.90
N THR A 82 -9.47 -5.14 2.04
CA THR A 82 -10.16 -6.21 2.78
C THR A 82 -10.46 -7.42 1.90
N VAL A 83 -10.45 -7.23 0.57
CA VAL A 83 -10.66 -8.27 -0.44
C VAL A 83 -9.73 -8.02 -1.63
N LEU A 84 -9.06 -9.08 -2.12
CA LEU A 84 -8.11 -8.97 -3.24
C LEU A 84 -8.79 -8.63 -4.57
N GLN A 85 -10.08 -8.92 -4.71
CA GLN A 85 -10.87 -8.54 -5.89
C GLN A 85 -10.82 -7.03 -6.17
N THR A 86 -10.61 -6.20 -5.15
CA THR A 86 -10.43 -4.74 -5.27
C THR A 86 -9.36 -4.37 -6.31
N ILE A 87 -8.33 -5.21 -6.45
CA ILE A 87 -7.23 -4.99 -7.41
C ILE A 87 -7.74 -4.96 -8.86
N SER A 88 -8.74 -5.78 -9.18
CA SER A 88 -9.29 -5.89 -10.54
C SER A 88 -10.47 -4.95 -10.80
N VAL A 89 -11.19 -4.52 -9.76
CA VAL A 89 -12.39 -3.67 -9.91
C VAL A 89 -12.09 -2.18 -9.73
N SER A 90 -11.00 -1.84 -9.03
CA SER A 90 -10.56 -0.48 -8.76
C SER A 90 -9.09 -0.29 -9.17
N GLU A 91 -8.80 -0.65 -10.43
CA GLU A 91 -7.43 -0.65 -10.98
C GLU A 91 -6.76 0.72 -10.79
N ASP A 92 -7.47 1.82 -11.05
CA ASP A 92 -6.95 3.19 -10.95
C ASP A 92 -6.40 3.54 -9.55
N GLY A 93 -6.98 2.99 -8.49
CA GLY A 93 -6.56 3.25 -7.11
C GLY A 93 -5.35 2.44 -6.68
N VAL A 94 -5.24 1.20 -7.17
CA VAL A 94 -4.19 0.24 -6.74
C VAL A 94 -2.97 0.28 -7.65
N GLU A 95 -3.15 0.53 -8.96
CA GLU A 95 -2.09 0.45 -9.96
C GLU A 95 -0.87 1.28 -9.56
N HIS A 96 -1.09 2.51 -9.08
CA HIS A 96 -0.01 3.39 -8.69
C HIS A 96 0.86 2.87 -7.55
N LEU A 97 0.28 2.10 -6.62
CA LEU A 97 0.98 1.53 -5.47
C LEU A 97 1.93 0.39 -5.90
N PHE A 98 1.56 -0.36 -6.92
CA PHE A 98 2.42 -1.38 -7.53
C PHE A 98 3.37 -0.80 -8.58
N ALA A 99 3.01 0.32 -9.21
CA ALA A 99 3.80 0.92 -10.28
C ALA A 99 4.98 1.75 -9.75
N HIS A 100 4.87 2.41 -8.59
CA HIS A 100 5.89 3.33 -8.10
C HIS A 100 6.39 2.96 -6.71
N TRP A 101 7.71 2.93 -6.55
CA TRP A 101 8.33 2.61 -5.27
C TRP A 101 7.94 3.57 -4.14
N GLY A 102 7.77 2.99 -2.95
CA GLY A 102 7.77 3.72 -1.70
C GLY A 102 6.43 4.25 -1.23
N GLY A 103 5.34 3.84 -1.86
CA GLY A 103 3.99 4.25 -1.51
C GLY A 103 3.75 5.75 -1.73
N GLU A 104 2.54 6.20 -1.43
CA GLU A 104 2.12 7.56 -1.74
C GLU A 104 2.98 8.65 -1.05
N ILE A 105 3.54 8.38 0.13
CA ILE A 105 4.43 9.32 0.81
C ILE A 105 5.69 9.65 -0.01
N THR A 106 6.06 8.77 -0.95
CA THR A 106 7.22 8.93 -1.83
C THR A 106 6.82 9.46 -3.21
N TYR A 107 5.86 8.81 -3.88
CA TYR A 107 5.61 9.05 -5.31
C TYR A 107 4.49 10.04 -5.62
N PHE A 108 3.51 10.26 -4.71
CA PHE A 108 2.22 10.88 -5.05
C PHE A 108 2.37 12.21 -5.80
N TRP A 109 3.15 13.15 -5.25
CA TRP A 109 3.35 14.46 -5.89
C TRP A 109 4.30 14.45 -7.10
N GLN A 110 5.05 13.36 -7.30
CA GLN A 110 6.01 13.26 -8.38
C GLN A 110 5.35 12.74 -9.66
N THR A 111 4.30 11.95 -9.50
CA THR A 111 3.46 11.43 -10.58
C THR A 111 2.29 12.38 -10.88
N HIS A 112 1.70 13.00 -9.84
CA HIS A 112 0.54 13.87 -10.01
C HIS A 112 0.86 15.12 -10.85
N GLY A 113 0.04 15.35 -11.88
CA GLY A 113 0.21 16.48 -12.80
C GLY A 113 1.54 16.48 -13.56
N ASN A 114 2.24 15.34 -13.62
CA ASN A 114 3.53 15.19 -14.30
C ASN A 114 4.60 16.21 -13.84
N ARG A 115 4.66 16.49 -12.53
CA ARG A 115 5.58 17.50 -11.95
C ARG A 115 7.06 17.14 -12.08
N ALA A 116 7.39 15.85 -12.00
CA ALA A 116 8.78 15.37 -12.06
C ALA A 116 8.90 14.05 -12.86
N PRO A 117 8.70 14.07 -14.20
CA PRO A 117 8.65 12.85 -15.03
C PRO A 117 9.89 11.96 -14.90
N ALA A 118 11.08 12.55 -14.83
CA ALA A 118 12.32 11.80 -14.69
C ALA A 118 12.43 11.09 -13.32
N LEU A 119 11.90 11.70 -12.26
CA LEU A 119 11.82 11.06 -10.95
C LEU A 119 10.76 9.97 -10.96
N ALA A 120 9.56 10.23 -11.47
CA ALA A 120 8.51 9.22 -11.60
C ALA A 120 9.01 7.95 -12.34
N ALA A 121 9.67 8.12 -13.48
CA ALA A 121 10.28 7.01 -14.24
C ALA A 121 11.42 6.31 -13.49
N THR A 122 12.09 7.00 -12.56
CA THR A 122 13.05 6.35 -11.65
C THR A 122 12.32 5.49 -10.63
N LEU A 123 11.30 6.04 -9.96
CA LEU A 123 10.50 5.32 -8.95
C LEU A 123 9.81 4.09 -9.52
N GLN A 124 9.46 4.09 -10.81
CA GLN A 124 8.88 2.92 -11.49
C GLN A 124 9.81 1.73 -11.62
N ARG A 125 11.13 1.98 -11.64
CA ARG A 125 12.15 0.94 -11.83
C ARG A 125 12.69 0.36 -10.54
N LEU A 126 12.27 0.88 -9.38
CA LEU A 126 12.77 0.48 -8.08
C LEU A 126 11.87 -0.58 -7.45
N GLY A 127 12.49 -1.58 -6.82
CA GLY A 127 11.80 -2.59 -6.03
C GLY A 127 10.91 -3.54 -6.82
N THR A 128 10.02 -4.20 -6.09
CA THR A 128 9.11 -5.24 -6.57
C THR A 128 7.71 -4.97 -6.01
N PRO A 129 6.63 -5.11 -6.82
CA PRO A 129 5.26 -5.07 -6.30
C PRO A 129 5.06 -6.14 -5.21
N ALA A 130 4.38 -5.80 -4.13
CA ALA A 130 4.21 -6.65 -2.97
C ALA A 130 2.83 -6.44 -2.34
N LEU A 131 2.24 -7.55 -1.90
CA LEU A 131 1.04 -7.57 -1.06
C LEU A 131 1.47 -7.96 0.36
N ILE A 132 1.26 -7.07 1.32
CA ILE A 132 1.61 -7.28 2.72
C ILE A 132 0.35 -7.77 3.44
N GLU A 133 0.33 -9.04 3.80
CA GLU A 133 -0.79 -9.72 4.45
C GLU A 133 -0.71 -9.59 5.97
N PHE A 134 -1.77 -9.13 6.62
CA PHE A 134 -1.83 -9.08 8.08
C PHE A 134 -3.26 -9.23 8.61
N ALA A 135 -3.37 -9.59 9.88
CA ALA A 135 -4.66 -9.67 10.57
C ALA A 135 -5.02 -8.31 11.20
N LEU A 136 -6.25 -7.87 10.99
CA LEU A 136 -6.83 -6.67 11.58
C LEU A 136 -8.07 -7.03 12.41
N ASN A 137 -8.11 -6.62 13.67
CA ASN A 137 -9.32 -6.76 14.49
C ASN A 137 -10.24 -5.55 14.26
N PRO A 138 -11.48 -5.75 13.77
CA PRO A 138 -12.40 -4.64 13.54
C PRO A 138 -12.66 -3.83 14.82
N ALA A 139 -12.52 -2.51 14.72
CA ALA A 139 -12.71 -1.56 15.82
C ALA A 139 -13.41 -0.29 15.33
N GLU A 140 -14.01 0.46 16.26
CA GLU A 140 -14.83 1.65 15.94
C GLU A 140 -14.04 2.80 15.30
N ASN A 141 -12.73 2.87 15.52
CA ASN A 141 -11.86 3.91 14.98
C ASN A 141 -11.31 3.59 13.58
N GLN A 142 -11.80 2.52 12.95
CA GLN A 142 -11.37 2.10 11.62
C GLN A 142 -12.45 2.47 10.61
N HIS A 143 -12.02 2.98 9.46
CA HIS A 143 -12.93 3.37 8.40
C HIS A 143 -12.93 2.32 7.28
N TYR A 144 -14.06 1.66 7.07
CA TYR A 144 -14.26 0.66 6.03
C TYR A 144 -15.05 1.28 4.87
N SER A 145 -14.60 1.06 3.64
CA SER A 145 -15.29 1.51 2.43
C SER A 145 -15.38 0.36 1.42
N PRO A 146 -16.59 -0.14 1.08
CA PRO A 146 -17.86 0.11 1.78
C PRO A 146 -17.84 -0.45 3.22
N GLU A 147 -18.90 -0.20 3.99
CA GLU A 147 -19.06 -0.74 5.35
C GLU A 147 -18.73 -2.25 5.42
N LEU A 148 -18.01 -2.69 6.46
CA LEU A 148 -17.53 -4.08 6.58
C LEU A 148 -18.65 -5.12 6.43
N ALA A 149 -19.84 -4.83 6.95
CA ALA A 149 -21.00 -5.71 6.80
C ALA A 149 -21.40 -5.92 5.32
N ASN A 150 -21.31 -4.87 4.50
CA ASN A 150 -21.61 -4.95 3.07
C ASN A 150 -20.56 -5.77 2.34
N ILE A 151 -19.28 -5.60 2.67
CA ILE A 151 -18.19 -6.42 2.13
C ILE A 151 -18.44 -7.90 2.45
N VAL A 152 -18.74 -8.22 3.71
CA VAL A 152 -19.04 -9.60 4.15
C VAL A 152 -20.24 -10.19 3.41
N ILE A 153 -21.32 -9.42 3.26
CA ILE A 153 -22.52 -9.87 2.54
C ILE A 153 -22.20 -10.08 1.05
N ALA A 154 -21.50 -9.15 0.41
CA ALA A 154 -21.13 -9.27 -1.01
C ALA A 154 -20.27 -10.51 -1.27
N ARG A 155 -19.29 -10.78 -0.39
CA ARG A 155 -18.46 -11.99 -0.45
C ARG A 155 -19.27 -13.26 -0.19
N TRP A 156 -20.19 -13.25 0.78
CA TRP A 156 -21.08 -14.39 1.03
C TRP A 156 -22.01 -14.69 -0.16
N ARG A 157 -22.44 -13.66 -0.89
CA ARG A 157 -23.26 -13.77 -2.10
C ARG A 157 -22.45 -14.08 -3.37
N ASN A 158 -21.12 -14.12 -3.28
CA ASN A 158 -20.20 -14.30 -4.39
C ASN A 158 -20.45 -13.28 -5.52
N LEU A 159 -20.55 -11.99 -5.16
CA LEU A 159 -20.62 -10.91 -6.14
C LEU A 159 -19.22 -10.63 -6.71
N ASP A 160 -19.15 -10.50 -8.03
CA ASP A 160 -17.89 -10.35 -8.77
C ASP A 160 -17.37 -8.91 -8.77
N ASP A 161 -18.21 -7.93 -8.44
CA ASP A 161 -17.91 -6.49 -8.37
C ASP A 161 -17.61 -6.00 -6.94
N CYS A 162 -17.30 -6.92 -6.02
CA CYS A 162 -17.01 -6.57 -4.63
C CYS A 162 -15.61 -5.95 -4.49
N GLU A 163 -15.57 -4.66 -4.19
CA GLU A 163 -14.40 -3.97 -3.64
C GLU A 163 -14.47 -3.84 -2.12
N GLY A 164 -13.34 -3.53 -1.49
CA GLY A 164 -13.33 -3.18 -0.09
C GLY A 164 -11.96 -2.81 0.43
N GLU A 165 -11.92 -1.71 1.16
CA GLU A 165 -10.73 -1.17 1.80
C GLU A 165 -10.98 -0.78 3.25
N VAL A 166 -9.90 -0.63 4.00
CA VAL A 166 -9.90 -0.12 5.36
C VAL A 166 -8.76 0.89 5.56
N HIS A 167 -9.07 2.00 6.21
CA HIS A 167 -8.12 2.94 6.76
C HIS A 167 -8.11 2.82 8.28
N PHE A 168 -6.92 2.75 8.87
CA PHE A 168 -6.79 2.70 10.32
C PHE A 168 -5.47 3.32 10.80
N SER A 169 -5.58 4.01 11.94
CA SER A 169 -4.43 4.61 12.60
C SER A 169 -3.61 3.59 13.38
N VAL A 170 -2.30 3.75 13.33
CA VAL A 170 -1.30 2.99 14.09
C VAL A 170 -0.61 3.94 15.05
N LEU A 171 -0.29 3.49 16.27
CA LEU A 171 0.45 4.34 17.20
C LEU A 171 1.82 4.73 16.62
N PRO A 172 2.28 5.98 16.81
CA PRO A 172 3.60 6.40 16.34
C PRO A 172 4.71 5.45 16.82
N GLY A 173 5.56 5.00 15.89
CA GLY A 173 6.65 4.07 16.16
C GLY A 173 6.23 2.60 16.38
N ALA A 174 4.93 2.31 16.48
CA ALA A 174 4.46 0.93 16.50
C ALA A 174 4.54 0.31 15.09
N ARG A 175 4.61 -1.02 15.07
CA ARG A 175 4.59 -1.82 13.84
C ARG A 175 3.44 -2.82 13.90
N VAL A 176 2.77 -3.02 12.77
CA VAL A 176 1.73 -4.03 12.60
C VAL A 176 2.41 -5.36 12.29
N PRO A 177 2.17 -6.42 13.09
CA PRO A 177 2.69 -7.74 12.79
C PRO A 177 2.17 -8.22 11.42
N VAL A 178 3.10 -8.67 10.58
CA VAL A 178 2.79 -9.18 9.24
C VAL A 178 2.72 -10.70 9.29
N LEU A 179 1.74 -11.27 8.59
CA LEU A 179 1.60 -12.71 8.43
C LEU A 179 2.50 -13.19 7.29
N ASP A 180 2.48 -12.48 6.17
CA ASP A 180 3.26 -12.82 4.98
C ASP A 180 3.44 -11.61 4.05
N VAL A 181 4.39 -11.71 3.11
CA VAL A 181 4.57 -10.75 2.02
C VAL A 181 4.58 -11.51 0.71
N TRP A 182 3.56 -11.30 -0.12
CA TRP A 182 3.43 -12.00 -1.40
C TRP A 182 4.06 -11.15 -2.49
N LEU A 183 4.85 -11.79 -3.34
CA LEU A 183 5.48 -11.19 -4.52
C LEU A 183 4.77 -11.70 -5.79
N PRO A 184 5.03 -11.13 -6.98
CA PRO A 184 4.28 -11.46 -8.20
C PRO A 184 4.41 -12.93 -8.66
N ASP A 185 5.43 -13.65 -8.19
CA ASP A 185 5.64 -15.07 -8.44
C ASP A 185 4.97 -15.99 -7.39
N ASP A 186 4.36 -15.42 -6.35
CA ASP A 186 3.60 -16.18 -5.35
C ASP A 186 2.34 -16.79 -6.00
N PRO A 187 2.04 -18.08 -5.79
CA PRO A 187 0.85 -18.73 -6.37
C PRO A 187 -0.47 -18.13 -5.88
N ARG A 188 -0.48 -17.38 -4.78
CA ARG A 188 -1.65 -16.65 -4.25
C ARG A 188 -1.80 -15.25 -4.85
N TRP A 189 -0.78 -14.76 -5.58
CA TRP A 189 -0.83 -13.45 -6.21
C TRP A 189 -2.07 -13.37 -7.12
N PRO A 190 -2.92 -12.34 -6.97
CA PRO A 190 -4.15 -12.24 -7.74
C PRO A 190 -3.79 -12.07 -9.22
N THR A 191 -4.21 -13.03 -10.04
CA THR A 191 -4.16 -12.89 -11.49
C THR A 191 -5.25 -11.92 -11.89
N THR A 192 -4.87 -10.76 -12.45
CA THR A 192 -5.82 -9.97 -13.24
C THR A 192 -6.27 -10.86 -14.38
N THR A 193 -7.51 -11.35 -14.31
CA THR A 193 -8.15 -12.01 -15.44
C THR A 193 -8.36 -10.93 -16.49
N VAL A 194 -7.33 -10.66 -17.30
CA VAL A 194 -7.52 -10.02 -18.58
C VAL A 194 -8.39 -10.99 -19.35
N GLY A 195 -9.68 -10.67 -19.44
CA GLY A 195 -10.59 -11.35 -20.36
C GLY A 195 -9.89 -11.39 -21.70
N THR A 196 -9.81 -12.59 -22.28
CA THR A 196 -9.30 -12.86 -23.62
C THR A 196 -9.87 -11.86 -24.62
N ALA A 197 -9.15 -10.77 -24.85
CA ALA A 197 -9.32 -9.89 -26.00
C ALA A 197 -8.39 -10.39 -27.11
N ASP A 198 -8.63 -11.63 -27.54
CA ASP A 198 -8.07 -12.23 -28.76
C ASP A 198 -8.94 -13.43 -29.14
N ALA A 199 -10.10 -13.13 -29.74
CA ALA A 199 -10.78 -13.94 -30.74
C ALA A 199 -12.16 -13.31 -31.05
N LEU A 200 -12.19 -12.38 -32.01
CA LEU A 200 -13.14 -12.30 -33.14
C LEU A 200 -12.86 -11.03 -33.96
#